data_AF-A0A0S8CT89-F1
#
_entry.id   AF-A0A0S8CT89-F1
#
_cell.length_a   1.000
_cell.length_b   1.000
_cell.length_c   1.000
_cell.angle_alpha   90.00
_cell.angle_beta   90.00
_cell.angle_gamma   90.00
#
_symmetry.space_group_name_H-M   'P 1'
#
loop_
_entity.id
_entity.type
_entity.pdbx_description
1 polymer ?
#
loop_
_entity_poly.entity_id
_entity_poly.type
_entity_poly.pdbx_seq_one_letter_code
_entity_poly.pdbx_strand_id
1 'polypeptide(L)'
;MFTKKNKPTDIQRVHKASAWLGVSEFQVFCDAWQAWYDEKPSEKRIEPYFVDFLGQDAVPFWVRNYVRLILNRKDLLAKEKKRLYVGVLTYYFPLLIFFILIMRALL
;
A
#
# COMPACT_ATOMS: atom_id res chain seq x y z
N MET A 1 -21.28 16.18 -12.97
CA MET A 1 -20.37 15.30 -13.74
C MET A 1 -19.81 14.25 -12.79
N PHE A 2 -20.41 13.05 -12.75
CA PHE A 2 -19.97 11.97 -11.88
C PHE A 2 -18.60 11.48 -12.35
N THR A 3 -17.55 11.67 -11.54
CA THR A 3 -16.23 11.11 -11.80
C THR A 3 -16.32 9.59 -11.64
N LYS A 4 -16.50 8.89 -12.76
CA LYS A 4 -16.34 7.44 -12.83
C LYS A 4 -14.92 7.14 -12.37
N LYS A 5 -14.74 6.67 -11.12
CA LYS A 5 -13.43 6.21 -10.63
C LYS A 5 -13.02 5.01 -11.49
N ASN A 6 -12.30 5.28 -12.57
CA ASN A 6 -11.72 4.24 -13.39
C ASN A 6 -10.80 3.40 -12.50
N LYS A 7 -10.90 2.08 -12.63
CA LYS A 7 -10.03 1.17 -11.88
C LYS A 7 -8.57 1.57 -12.18
N PRO A 8 -7.69 1.63 -11.15
CA PRO A 8 -6.32 2.03 -11.37
C PRO A 8 -5.66 1.08 -12.35
N THR A 9 -5.00 1.63 -13.37
CA THR A 9 -4.24 0.87 -14.37
C THR A 9 -3.10 0.11 -13.69
N ASP A 10 -2.60 -0.95 -14.32
CA ASP A 10 -1.53 -1.76 -13.72
C ASP A 10 -0.27 -0.91 -13.43
N ILE A 11 0.02 0.09 -14.26
CA ILE A 11 1.11 1.05 -14.07
C ILE A 11 0.89 1.93 -12.84
N GLN A 12 -0.31 2.50 -12.68
CA GLN A 12 -0.64 3.27 -11.50
C GLN A 12 -0.50 2.44 -10.22
N ARG A 13 -0.71 1.13 -10.30
CA ARG A 13 -0.48 0.23 -9.17
C ARG A 13 1.01 0.03 -8.90
N VAL A 14 1.85 -0.09 -9.94
CA VAL A 14 3.31 -0.14 -9.79
C VAL A 14 3.82 1.14 -9.11
N HIS A 15 3.44 2.32 -9.60
CA HIS A 15 3.82 3.60 -8.97
C HIS A 15 3.33 3.72 -7.52
N LYS A 16 2.12 3.23 -7.22
CA LYS A 16 1.61 3.24 -5.84
C LYS A 16 2.37 2.27 -4.94
N ALA A 17 2.81 1.14 -5.47
CA ALA A 17 3.59 0.17 -4.72
C ALA A 17 5.00 0.68 -4.46
N SER A 18 5.67 1.25 -5.47
CA SER A 18 7.00 1.85 -5.32
C SER A 18 6.98 2.98 -4.27
N ALA A 19 6.00 3.87 -4.36
CA ALA A 19 5.80 4.95 -3.38
C ALA A 19 5.49 4.45 -1.96
N TRP A 20 4.77 3.33 -1.82
CA TRP A 20 4.48 2.76 -0.50
C TRP A 20 5.69 2.05 0.12
N LEU A 21 6.47 1.35 -0.69
CA LEU A 21 7.71 0.69 -0.28
C LEU A 21 8.86 1.68 -0.05
N GLY A 22 8.78 2.88 -0.65
CA GLY A 22 9.88 3.85 -0.64
C GLY A 22 11.06 3.44 -1.53
N VAL A 23 10.79 2.67 -2.59
CA VAL A 23 11.82 2.17 -3.52
C VAL A 23 11.52 2.63 -4.95
N SER A 24 12.48 2.49 -5.86
CA SER A 24 12.27 2.80 -7.28
C SER A 24 11.37 1.74 -7.94
N GLU A 25 10.73 2.10 -9.06
CA GLU A 25 9.92 1.15 -9.84
C GLU A 25 10.76 -0.01 -10.38
N PHE A 26 12.00 0.24 -10.75
CA PHE A 26 12.94 -0.80 -11.12
C PHE A 26 13.18 -1.79 -9.98
N GLN A 27 13.33 -1.30 -8.75
CA GLN A 27 13.46 -2.18 -7.58
C GLN A 27 12.21 -3.02 -7.35
N VAL A 28 11.01 -2.48 -7.61
CA VAL A 28 9.76 -3.26 -7.56
C VAL A 28 9.81 -4.44 -8.53
N PHE A 29 10.43 -4.28 -9.71
CA PHE A 29 10.61 -5.38 -10.65
C PHE A 29 11.64 -6.39 -10.13
N CYS A 30 12.75 -5.95 -9.56
CA CYS A 30 13.72 -6.85 -8.94
C CYS A 30 13.10 -7.69 -7.82
N ASP A 31 12.34 -7.05 -6.94
CA ASP A 31 11.69 -7.72 -5.81
C ASP A 31 10.58 -8.66 -6.29
N ALA A 32 9.81 -8.25 -7.31
CA ALA A 32 8.78 -9.09 -7.88
C ALA A 32 9.35 -10.33 -8.57
N TRP A 33 10.52 -10.20 -9.22
CA TRP A 33 11.25 -11.34 -9.78
C TRP A 33 11.70 -12.28 -8.67
N GLN A 34 12.35 -11.74 -7.65
CA GLN A 34 12.82 -12.53 -6.50
C GLN A 34 11.65 -13.25 -5.80
N ALA A 35 10.51 -12.58 -5.62
CA ALA A 35 9.33 -13.18 -5.01
C ALA A 35 8.68 -14.27 -5.89
N TRP A 36 8.89 -14.24 -7.20
CA TRP A 36 8.28 -15.19 -8.13
C TRP A 36 9.17 -16.38 -8.44
N TYR A 37 10.47 -16.15 -8.62
CA TYR A 37 11.45 -17.15 -9.04
C TYR A 37 12.38 -17.60 -7.91
N ASP A 38 12.26 -17.02 -6.72
CA ASP A 38 13.12 -17.28 -5.55
C ASP A 38 14.63 -17.06 -5.83
N GLU A 39 14.93 -16.21 -6.81
CA GLU A 39 16.28 -15.91 -7.28
C GLU A 39 16.49 -14.39 -7.28
N LYS A 40 17.63 -13.90 -6.79
CA LYS A 40 17.99 -12.49 -6.93
C LYS A 40 18.37 -12.20 -8.38
N PRO A 41 17.62 -11.34 -9.10
CA PRO A 41 17.91 -11.09 -10.49
C PRO A 41 19.17 -10.23 -10.67
N SER A 42 19.84 -10.41 -11.81
CA SER A 42 20.79 -9.42 -12.31
C SER A 42 20.06 -8.27 -13.00
N GLU A 43 20.62 -7.05 -12.93
CA GLU A 43 20.00 -5.85 -13.54
C GLU A 43 19.75 -6.04 -15.04
N LYS A 44 20.72 -6.61 -15.76
CA LYS A 44 20.62 -6.93 -17.20
C LYS A 44 19.45 -7.85 -17.55
N ARG A 45 18.98 -8.67 -16.60
CA ARG A 45 17.84 -9.57 -16.81
C ARG A 45 16.50 -8.86 -16.62
N ILE A 46 16.46 -7.83 -15.79
CA ILE A 46 15.23 -7.06 -15.49
C ILE A 46 15.06 -5.89 -16.45
N GLU A 47 16.17 -5.29 -16.89
CA GLU A 47 16.20 -4.11 -17.77
C GLU A 47 15.29 -4.22 -19.00
N PRO A 48 15.27 -5.32 -19.79
CA PRO A 48 14.38 -5.41 -20.94
C PRO A 48 12.90 -5.29 -20.57
N TYR A 49 12.47 -5.96 -19.49
CA TYR A 49 11.08 -5.88 -19.00
C TYR A 49 10.74 -4.49 -18.47
N PHE A 50 11.72 -3.81 -17.88
CA PHE A 50 11.53 -2.46 -17.37
C PHE A 50 11.46 -1.42 -18.50
N VAL A 51 12.24 -1.58 -19.55
CA VAL A 51 12.15 -0.74 -20.75
C VAL A 51 10.80 -0.91 -21.44
N ASP A 52 10.30 -2.15 -21.55
CA ASP A 52 8.95 -2.42 -22.09
C ASP A 52 7.85 -1.77 -21.24
N PHE A 53 8.02 -1.76 -19.91
CA PHE A 53 7.12 -1.06 -19.00
C PHE A 53 7.10 0.45 -19.24
N LEU A 54 8.26 1.07 -19.46
CA LEU A 54 8.35 2.51 -19.73
C LEU A 54 7.85 2.90 -21.13
N GLY A 55 8.03 2.03 -22.12
CA GLY A 55 7.73 2.33 -23.53
C GLY A 55 6.34 1.90 -24.00
N GLN A 56 5.81 0.79 -23.47
CA GLN A 56 4.59 0.15 -23.99
C GLN A 56 3.50 0.02 -22.93
N ASP A 57 3.69 0.60 -21.74
CA ASP A 57 2.75 0.49 -20.62
C ASP A 57 2.48 -0.98 -20.20
N ALA A 58 3.41 -1.88 -20.57
CA ALA A 58 3.26 -3.31 -20.43
C ALA A 58 3.88 -3.79 -19.11
N VAL A 59 3.02 -4.15 -18.15
CA VAL A 59 3.47 -4.71 -16.87
C VAL A 59 3.54 -6.24 -16.98
N PRO A 60 4.66 -6.92 -16.70
CA PRO A 60 4.71 -8.38 -16.67
C PRO A 60 3.78 -8.98 -15.61
N PHE A 61 3.27 -10.18 -15.84
CA PHE A 61 2.26 -10.79 -14.96
C PHE A 61 2.77 -10.99 -13.51
N TRP A 62 4.05 -11.33 -13.34
CA TRP A 62 4.69 -11.53 -12.04
C TRP A 62 4.77 -10.20 -11.26
N VAL A 63 5.09 -9.09 -11.92
CA VAL A 63 5.01 -7.73 -11.33
C VAL A 63 3.59 -7.40 -10.92
N ARG A 64 2.60 -7.63 -11.79
CA ARG A 64 1.18 -7.35 -11.46
C ARG A 64 0.73 -8.10 -10.21
N ASN A 65 1.09 -9.38 -10.11
CA ASN A 65 0.71 -10.19 -8.97
C ASN A 65 1.40 -9.72 -7.68
N TYR A 66 2.70 -9.42 -7.75
CA TYR A 66 3.47 -8.89 -6.64
C TYR A 66 2.91 -7.56 -6.12
N VAL A 67 2.67 -6.61 -7.03
CA VAL A 67 2.08 -5.31 -6.72
C VAL A 67 0.69 -5.45 -6.10
N ARG A 68 -0.14 -6.38 -6.61
CA ARG A 68 -1.46 -6.66 -6.03
C ARG A 68 -1.35 -7.16 -4.59
N LEU A 69 -0.41 -8.08 -4.32
CA LEU A 69 -0.17 -8.59 -2.97
C LEU A 69 0.26 -7.48 -2.01
N ILE A 70 1.17 -6.62 -2.44
CA ILE A 70 1.66 -5.49 -1.66
C ILE A 70 0.55 -4.50 -1.31
N LEU A 71 -0.21 -4.06 -2.32
CA LEU A 71 -1.28 -3.10 -2.11
C LEU A 71 -2.39 -3.68 -1.22
N ASN A 72 -2.67 -4.98 -1.35
CA ASN A 72 -3.62 -5.64 -0.47
C ASN A 72 -3.11 -5.68 0.99
N ARG A 73 -1.82 -5.96 1.22
CA ARG A 73 -1.23 -5.89 2.57
C ARG A 73 -1.32 -4.49 3.17
N LYS A 74 -1.04 -3.45 2.37
CA LYS A 74 -1.21 -2.05 2.79
C LYS A 74 -2.64 -1.77 3.26
N ASP A 75 -3.63 -2.21 2.49
CA ASP A 75 -5.04 -2.01 2.81
C ASP A 75 -5.46 -2.76 4.09
N LEU A 76 -4.91 -3.96 4.31
CA LEU A 76 -5.13 -4.71 5.55
C LEU A 76 -4.56 -3.97 6.77
N LEU A 77 -3.31 -3.51 6.70
CA LEU A 77 -2.68 -2.74 7.77
C LEU A 77 -3.43 -1.45 8.07
N ALA A 78 -3.94 -0.76 7.04
CA ALA A 78 -4.76 0.44 7.21
C ALA A 78 -6.09 0.12 7.92
N LYS A 79 -6.73 -1.01 7.59
CA LYS A 79 -7.96 -1.46 8.26
C LYS A 79 -7.73 -1.81 9.72
N GLU A 80 -6.65 -2.51 10.04
CA GLU A 80 -6.30 -2.88 11.41
C GLU A 80 -6.00 -1.65 12.27
N LYS A 81 -5.17 -0.73 11.78
CA LYS A 81 -4.91 0.55 12.47
C LYS A 81 -6.19 1.33 12.72
N LYS A 82 -7.10 1.38 11.74
CA LYS A 82 -8.40 2.03 11.90
C LYS A 82 -9.24 1.36 12.99
N ARG A 83 -9.29 0.02 13.03
CA ARG A 83 -10.02 -0.72 14.06
C ARG A 83 -9.48 -0.44 15.46
N LEU A 84 -8.16 -0.45 15.62
CA LEU A 84 -7.51 -0.13 16.89
C LEU A 84 -7.81 1.31 17.32
N TYR A 85 -7.66 2.28 16.42
CA TYR A 85 -7.93 3.68 16.73
C TYR A 85 -9.38 3.93 17.12
N VAL A 86 -10.34 3.31 16.40
CA VAL A 86 -11.76 3.41 16.75
C VAL A 86 -12.01 2.80 18.13
N GLY A 87 -11.50 1.60 18.43
CA GLY A 87 -11.69 0.97 19.74
C GLY A 87 -11.13 1.80 20.88
N VAL A 88 -9.92 2.34 20.72
CA VAL A 88 -9.29 3.26 21.68
C VAL A 88 -10.15 4.50 21.86
N LEU A 89 -10.54 5.17 20.77
CA LEU A 89 -11.33 6.40 20.85
C LEU A 89 -12.69 6.15 21.52
N THR A 90 -13.40 5.08 21.17
CA THR A 90 -14.69 4.73 21.76
C THR A 90 -14.57 4.45 23.27
N TYR A 91 -13.45 3.92 23.74
CA TYR A 91 -13.24 3.64 25.16
C TYR A 91 -12.82 4.90 25.95
N TYR A 92 -11.81 5.63 25.47
CA TYR A 92 -11.25 6.75 26.23
C TYR A 92 -12.08 8.03 26.14
N PHE A 93 -12.82 8.25 25.05
CA PHE A 93 -13.64 9.46 24.89
C PHE A 93 -14.74 9.62 25.97
N PRO A 94 -15.60 8.62 26.26
CA PRO A 94 -16.59 8.75 27.33
C PRO A 94 -15.93 8.82 28.71
N LEU A 95 -14.80 8.13 28.93
CA LEU A 95 -14.06 8.16 30.19
C LEU A 95 -13.46 9.55 30.47
N LEU A 96 -12.93 10.21 29.43
CA LEU A 96 -12.47 11.60 29.50
C LEU A 96 -13.62 12.56 29.83
N ILE A 97 -14.78 12.41 29.18
CA ILE A 97 -15.96 13.23 29.46
C ILE A 97 -16.40 13.06 30.91
N PHE A 98 -16.50 11.81 31.38
CA PHE A 98 -16.85 11.50 32.76
C PHE A 98 -15.87 12.14 33.76
N PHE A 99 -14.56 12.03 33.50
CA PHE A 99 -13.54 12.63 34.35
C PHE A 99 -13.64 14.16 34.41
N ILE A 100 -13.88 14.81 33.26
CA ILE A 100 -14.08 16.27 33.20
C ILE A 100 -15.32 16.70 34.01
N LEU A 101 -16.42 15.93 33.92
CA LEU A 101 -17.63 16.19 34.70
C LEU A 101 -17.39 16.05 36.20
N ILE A 102 -16.65 15.02 36.63
CA ILE A 102 -16.25 14.86 38.05
C ILE A 102 -15.42 16.04 38.52
N MET A 103 -14.39 16.43 37.77
CA MET A 103 -13.50 17.53 38.14
C MET A 103 -14.26 18.85 38.27
N ARG A 104 -15.27 19.09 37.43
CA ARG A 104 -16.15 20.26 37.53
C ARG A 104 -17.11 20.23 38.72
N ALA A 105 -17.52 19.05 39.18
CA ALA A 105 -18.43 18.93 40.32
C ALA A 105 -17.72 19.06 41.69
N LEU A 106 -16.39 18.90 41.71
CA LEU A 106 -15.55 18.99 42.90
C LEU A 106 -14.99 20.41 43.16
N LEU A 107 -15.24 21.36 42.25
CA LEU A 107 -14.70 22.72 42.23
C LEU A 107 -15.82 23.74 42.45
#